data_AF-A0AAV8XQW7-F1
#
_entry.id   AF-A0AAV8XQW7-F1
#
_cell.length_a   1.000
_cell.length_b   1.000
_cell.length_c   1.000
_cell.angle_alpha   90.00
_cell.angle_beta   90.00
_cell.angle_gamma   90.00
#
_symmetry.space_group_name_H-M   'P 1'
#
loop_
_entity.id
_entity.type
_entity.pdbx_description
1 polymer ?
#
loop_
_entity_poly.entity_id
_entity_poly.type
_entity_poly.pdbx_seq_one_letter_code
_entity_poly.pdbx_strand_id
1 'polypeptide(L)'
;MPRYIVDGFVFHVNITKGNPPMIYLRCLEYKRLGCHARAVIPYDGMYEFIKSSGRWSLGDDLILHEQIYKFRRNEGKITHWNCFRLDCNATCQTKEGKVVVRMGLHNHAVPRDILNKRRKENKIVRKKLE
;
A
#
# COMPACT_ATOMS: atom_id res chain seq x y z
N MET A 1 -1.87 12.90 -21.25
CA MET A 1 -1.61 12.46 -19.85
C MET A 1 -1.52 10.95 -19.83
N PRO A 2 -0.55 10.35 -19.10
CA PRO A 2 -0.44 8.91 -18.97
C PRO A 2 -1.69 8.32 -18.33
N ARG A 3 -2.12 7.16 -18.84
CA ARG A 3 -3.24 6.38 -18.33
C ARG A 3 -2.69 5.17 -17.58
N TYR A 4 -3.33 4.83 -16.47
CA TYR A 4 -2.95 3.71 -15.62
C TYR A 4 -4.08 2.70 -15.59
N ILE A 5 -3.74 1.42 -15.69
CA ILE A 5 -4.70 0.34 -15.50
C ILE A 5 -4.48 -0.22 -14.10
N VAL A 6 -5.49 -0.09 -13.25
CA VAL A 6 -5.52 -0.64 -11.90
C VAL A 6 -6.79 -1.47 -11.77
N ASP A 7 -6.64 -2.74 -11.44
CA ASP A 7 -7.74 -3.71 -11.30
C ASP A 7 -8.67 -3.79 -12.52
N GLY A 8 -8.10 -3.64 -13.72
CA GLY A 8 -8.84 -3.65 -15.00
C GLY A 8 -9.54 -2.33 -15.34
N PHE A 9 -9.51 -1.34 -14.46
CA PHE A 9 -10.09 -0.02 -14.70
C PHE A 9 -9.03 1.00 -15.11
N VAL A 10 -9.42 1.95 -15.94
CA VAL A 10 -8.53 3.00 -16.45
C VAL A 10 -8.62 4.24 -15.56
N PHE A 11 -7.46 4.75 -15.17
CA PHE A 11 -7.31 5.95 -14.37
C PHE A 11 -6.43 6.98 -15.07
N HIS A 12 -6.64 8.27 -14.77
CA HIS A 12 -5.70 9.34 -15.09
C HIS A 12 -4.96 9.82 -13.84
N VAL A 13 -3.79 10.42 -14.03
CA VAL A 13 -3.08 11.09 -12.94
C VAL A 13 -3.87 12.30 -12.48
N ASN A 14 -4.19 12.35 -11.19
CA ASN A 14 -4.78 13.52 -10.56
C ASN A 14 -3.69 14.42 -9.97
N ILE A 15 -2.74 13.86 -9.22
CA ILE A 15 -1.60 14.58 -8.64
C ILE A 15 -0.47 13.60 -8.28
N THR A 16 0.78 14.05 -8.36
CA THR A 16 1.92 13.37 -7.75
C THR A 16 2.36 14.18 -6.53
N LYS A 17 2.41 13.56 -5.34
CA LYS A 17 2.81 14.24 -4.09
C LYS A 17 3.30 13.26 -3.03
N GLY A 18 3.89 13.79 -1.96
CA GLY A 18 4.39 13.01 -0.81
C GLY A 18 5.90 12.80 -0.88
N ASN A 19 6.46 12.25 0.20
CA ASN A 19 7.86 11.85 0.30
C ASN A 19 7.94 10.48 1.00
N PRO A 20 8.18 9.36 0.27
CA PRO A 20 8.47 9.29 -1.16
C PRO A 20 7.27 9.67 -2.06
N PRO A 21 7.50 10.10 -3.32
CA PRO A 21 6.45 10.55 -4.21
C PRO A 21 5.48 9.41 -4.60
N MET A 22 4.19 9.68 -4.43
CA MET A 22 3.09 8.79 -4.80
C MET A 22 2.25 9.42 -5.93
N ILE A 23 1.80 8.60 -6.88
CA ILE A 23 0.89 9.00 -7.96
C ILE A 23 -0.54 8.72 -7.52
N TYR A 24 -1.30 9.78 -7.29
CA TYR A 24 -2.72 9.71 -6.98
C TYR A 24 -3.52 9.70 -8.27
N LEU A 25 -4.29 8.65 -8.44
CA LEU A 25 -5.07 8.35 -9.63
C LEU A 25 -6.56 8.59 -9.36
N ARG A 26 -7.27 9.07 -10.38
CA ARG A 26 -8.74 9.19 -10.39
C ARG A 26 -9.30 8.41 -11.56
N CYS A 27 -10.44 7.76 -11.36
CA CYS A 27 -11.10 7.00 -12.41
C CYS A 27 -11.33 7.86 -13.64
N LEU A 28 -11.04 7.32 -14.83
CA LEU A 28 -11.25 7.99 -16.11
C LEU A 28 -12.74 8.37 -16.29
N GLU A 29 -13.63 7.53 -15.80
CA GLU A 29 -15.08 7.68 -15.89
C GLU A 29 -15.65 8.71 -14.89
N TYR A 30 -14.83 9.38 -14.08
CA TYR A 30 -15.32 10.37 -13.09
C TYR A 30 -16.21 11.45 -13.72
N LYS A 31 -15.82 11.99 -14.90
CA LYS A 31 -16.60 13.03 -15.57
C LYS A 31 -17.86 12.50 -16.28
N ARG A 32 -17.84 11.24 -16.74
CA ARG A 32 -18.94 10.66 -17.52
C ARG A 32 -20.00 9.99 -16.65
N LEU A 33 -19.56 9.25 -15.63
CA LEU A 33 -20.40 8.43 -14.76
C LEU A 33 -20.45 8.92 -13.31
N GLY A 34 -19.74 10.00 -12.96
CA GLY A 34 -19.60 10.40 -11.55
C GLY A 34 -18.78 9.41 -10.72
N CYS A 35 -17.94 8.57 -11.34
CA CYS A 35 -17.20 7.54 -10.61
C CYS A 35 -16.11 8.15 -9.70
N HIS A 36 -16.30 8.06 -8.38
CA HIS A 36 -15.36 8.59 -7.37
C HIS A 36 -14.18 7.67 -7.05
N ALA A 37 -14.02 6.54 -7.76
CA ALA A 37 -12.93 5.60 -7.50
C ALA A 37 -11.55 6.25 -7.63
N ARG A 38 -10.66 5.91 -6.70
CA ARG A 38 -9.28 6.41 -6.59
C ARG A 38 -8.33 5.24 -6.48
N ALA A 39 -7.13 5.40 -7.02
CA ALA A 39 -6.01 4.50 -6.77
C ALA A 39 -4.78 5.33 -6.43
N VAL A 40 -3.81 4.71 -5.77
CA VAL A 40 -2.52 5.36 -5.49
C VAL A 40 -1.43 4.33 -5.69
N ILE A 41 -0.40 4.71 -6.45
CA ILE A 41 0.75 3.86 -6.75
C ILE A 41 2.04 4.63 -6.46
N PRO A 42 3.12 3.95 -6.03
CA PRO A 42 4.42 4.59 -5.89
C PRO A 42 4.95 5.04 -7.25
N TYR A 43 5.59 6.22 -7.29
CA TYR A 43 6.13 6.79 -8.52
C TYR A 43 7.20 5.92 -9.18
N ASP A 44 8.06 5.30 -8.38
CA ASP A 44 9.19 4.48 -8.80
C ASP A 44 8.92 2.96 -8.69
N GLY A 45 7.68 2.56 -8.37
CA GLY A 45 7.34 1.16 -8.15
C GLY A 45 7.89 0.56 -6.86
N MET A 46 8.51 1.38 -5.99
CA MET A 46 9.13 0.92 -4.74
C MET A 46 8.21 1.20 -3.55
N TYR A 47 8.06 0.20 -2.69
CA TYR A 47 7.23 0.27 -1.50
C TYR A 47 8.10 0.35 -0.24
N GLU A 48 7.61 1.04 0.78
CA GLU A 48 8.25 1.08 2.10
C GLU A 48 7.88 -0.17 2.90
N PHE A 49 8.86 -0.74 3.60
CA PHE A 49 8.69 -1.86 4.49
C PHE A 49 9.40 -1.60 5.81
N ILE A 50 8.85 -2.09 6.91
CA ILE A 50 9.54 -2.17 8.19
C ILE A 50 10.29 -3.50 8.21
N LYS A 51 11.62 -3.42 8.24
CA LYS A 51 12.47 -4.58 8.50
C LYS A 51 12.06 -5.22 9.80
N SER A 52 11.60 -6.46 9.72
CA SER A 52 11.26 -7.18 10.93
C SER A 52 12.52 -7.87 11.47
N SER A 53 12.92 -7.47 12.67
CA SER A 53 14.10 -7.99 13.34
C SER A 53 13.65 -9.06 14.33
N GLY A 54 13.66 -10.33 13.90
CA GLY A 54 13.36 -11.45 14.79
C GLY A 54 13.35 -12.78 14.06
N ARG A 55 13.91 -13.81 14.69
CA ARG A 55 13.94 -15.20 14.16
C ARG A 55 12.55 -15.79 13.92
N TRP A 56 11.53 -15.20 14.53
CA TRP A 56 10.13 -15.59 14.46
C TRP A 56 9.29 -14.69 13.54
N SER A 57 9.91 -13.74 12.83
CA SER A 57 9.16 -12.93 11.88
C SER A 57 8.86 -13.72 10.62
N LEU A 58 7.60 -13.63 10.17
CA LEU A 58 7.15 -14.23 8.90
C LEU A 58 7.54 -13.38 7.68
N GLY A 59 8.11 -12.19 7.89
CA GLY A 59 8.55 -11.29 6.82
C GLY A 59 8.68 -9.86 7.32
N ASP A 60 8.96 -8.94 6.39
CA ASP A 60 8.90 -7.50 6.64
C ASP A 60 7.46 -7.00 6.62
N ASP A 61 7.13 -5.98 7.42
CA ASP A 61 5.80 -5.38 7.40
C ASP A 61 5.71 -4.36 6.27
N LEU A 62 4.69 -4.47 5.43
CA LEU A 62 4.44 -3.56 4.32
C LEU A 62 3.85 -2.24 4.83
N ILE A 63 4.34 -1.10 4.33
CA ILE A 63 3.76 0.21 4.59
C ILE A 63 3.01 0.68 3.35
N LEU A 64 1.70 0.94 3.50
CA LEU A 64 0.85 1.51 2.46
C LEU A 64 0.05 2.67 3.02
N HIS A 65 0.17 3.85 2.41
CA HIS A 65 -0.53 5.06 2.86
C HIS A 65 -0.31 5.35 4.35
N GLU A 66 0.95 5.22 4.79
CA GLU A 66 1.35 5.36 6.19
C GLU A 66 0.68 4.35 7.16
N GLN A 67 -0.03 3.34 6.65
CA GLN A 67 -0.57 2.24 7.45
C GLN A 67 0.35 1.02 7.35
N ILE A 68 0.41 0.25 8.42
CA ILE A 68 1.28 -0.93 8.54
C ILE A 68 0.45 -2.19 8.30
N TYR A 69 0.93 -3.03 7.40
CA TYR A 69 0.33 -4.28 7.02
C TYR A 69 1.30 -5.44 7.29
N LYS A 70 0.85 -6.41 8.08
CA LYS A 70 1.59 -7.64 8.39
C LYS A 70 1.28 -8.71 7.37
N PHE A 71 2.32 -9.47 7.01
CA PHE A 71 2.16 -10.67 6.21
C PHE A 71 1.20 -11.65 6.89
N ARG A 72 0.28 -12.23 6.11
CA ARG A 72 -0.65 -13.26 6.59
C ARG A 72 -0.35 -14.63 5.96
N ARG A 73 -0.37 -14.69 4.63
CA ARG A 73 -0.15 -15.93 3.86
C ARG A 73 0.09 -15.62 2.38
N ASN A 74 0.61 -16.62 1.67
CA ASN A 74 0.67 -16.64 0.21
C ASN A 74 -0.38 -17.61 -0.33
N GLU A 75 -0.99 -17.24 -1.46
CA GLU A 75 -1.95 -18.04 -2.21
C GLU A 75 -1.58 -17.96 -3.70
N GLY A 76 -0.76 -18.91 -4.16
CA GLY A 76 -0.15 -18.86 -5.49
C GLY A 76 0.77 -17.65 -5.65
N LYS A 77 0.43 -16.74 -6.58
CA LYS A 77 1.15 -15.48 -6.83
C LYS A 77 0.62 -14.29 -6.01
N ILE A 78 -0.34 -14.53 -5.11
CA ILE A 78 -0.98 -13.48 -4.33
C ILE A 78 -0.47 -13.54 -2.89
N THR A 79 0.06 -12.43 -2.40
CA THR A 79 0.43 -12.25 -1.00
C THR A 79 -0.70 -11.52 -0.28
N HIS A 80 -1.18 -12.10 0.81
CA HIS A 80 -2.25 -11.53 1.63
C HIS A 80 -1.65 -10.84 2.86
N TRP A 81 -2.16 -9.65 3.14
CA TRP A 81 -1.73 -8.83 4.26
C TRP A 81 -2.92 -8.34 5.09
N ASN A 82 -2.71 -8.25 6.40
CA ASN A 82 -3.68 -7.68 7.33
C ASN A 82 -3.10 -6.43 7.99
N CYS A 83 -3.96 -5.50 8.40
CA CYS A 83 -3.54 -4.41 9.25
C CYS A 83 -2.81 -4.96 10.50
N PHE A 84 -1.80 -4.23 10.97
CA PHE A 84 -1.03 -4.62 12.17
C PHE A 84 -1.85 -4.60 13.47
N ARG A 85 -2.96 -3.86 13.50
CA ARG A 85 -3.90 -3.71 14.62
C ARG A 85 -4.89 -4.86 14.64
N LEU A 86 -5.01 -5.54 15.78
CA LEU A 86 -5.89 -6.70 15.94
C LEU A 86 -7.37 -6.36 15.84
N ASP A 87 -7.74 -5.13 16.22
CA ASP A 87 -9.10 -4.58 16.16
C ASP A 87 -9.45 -3.99 14.78
N CYS A 88 -8.55 -4.09 13.80
CA CYS A 88 -8.72 -3.52 12.47
C CYS A 88 -8.89 -4.61 11.40
N ASN A 89 -9.98 -4.53 10.64
CA ASN A 89 -10.32 -5.49 9.58
C ASN A 89 -9.76 -5.10 8.20
N ALA A 90 -8.95 -4.04 8.12
CA ALA A 90 -8.37 -3.62 6.85
C ALA A 90 -7.34 -4.65 6.35
N THR A 91 -7.44 -5.00 5.07
CA THR A 91 -6.56 -5.99 4.42
C THR A 91 -6.07 -5.46 3.08
N CYS A 92 -4.98 -6.02 2.58
CA CYS A 92 -4.56 -5.82 1.20
C CYS A 92 -3.99 -7.10 0.59
N GLN A 93 -3.92 -7.11 -0.73
CA GLN A 93 -3.30 -8.17 -1.50
C GLN A 93 -2.32 -7.58 -2.49
N THR A 94 -1.20 -8.27 -2.68
CA THR A 94 -0.18 -7.90 -3.65
C THR A 94 0.06 -9.07 -4.61
N LYS A 95 0.30 -8.76 -5.87
CA LYS A 95 0.56 -9.73 -6.93
C LYS A 95 1.46 -9.10 -7.98
N GLU A 96 2.51 -9.82 -8.39
CA GLU A 96 3.40 -9.43 -9.50
C GLU A 96 3.91 -7.98 -9.35
N GLY A 97 4.43 -7.64 -8.17
CA GLY A 97 5.02 -6.33 -7.90
C GLY A 97 4.03 -5.19 -7.68
N LYS A 98 2.72 -5.47 -7.56
CA LYS A 98 1.69 -4.45 -7.41
C LYS A 98 0.75 -4.75 -6.24
N VAL A 99 0.20 -3.69 -5.65
CA VAL A 99 -1.00 -3.80 -4.79
C VAL A 99 -2.20 -3.96 -5.71
N VAL A 100 -2.91 -5.08 -5.60
CA VAL A 100 -4.06 -5.43 -6.45
C VAL A 100 -5.39 -5.38 -5.73
N VAL A 101 -5.38 -5.40 -4.39
CA VAL A 101 -6.61 -5.28 -3.60
C VAL A 101 -6.32 -4.53 -2.32
N ARG A 102 -7.22 -3.63 -1.93
CA ARG A 102 -7.32 -3.07 -0.58
C ARG A 102 -8.77 -3.12 -0.14
N MET A 103 -9.04 -3.78 0.98
CA MET A 103 -10.38 -3.94 1.52
C MET A 103 -10.44 -3.46 2.96
N GLY A 104 -11.61 -2.98 3.37
CA GLY A 104 -11.86 -2.47 4.71
C GLY A 104 -11.33 -1.04 4.91
N LEU A 105 -12.07 -0.28 5.73
CA LEU A 105 -11.62 1.01 6.21
C LEU A 105 -10.84 0.81 7.51
N HIS A 106 -9.74 1.53 7.66
CA HIS A 106 -9.03 1.59 8.93
C HIS A 106 -9.91 2.31 9.95
N ASN A 107 -10.12 1.68 11.10
CA ASN A 107 -10.86 2.24 12.24
C ASN A 107 -9.93 2.93 13.26
N HIS A 108 -8.67 3.15 12.89
CA HIS A 108 -7.68 3.83 13.71
C HIS A 108 -6.90 4.85 12.87
N ALA A 109 -6.33 5.83 13.57
CA ALA A 109 -5.42 6.79 12.96
C ALA A 109 -4.15 6.10 12.44
N VAL A 110 -3.44 6.80 11.55
CA VAL A 110 -2.11 6.44 11.10
C VAL A 110 -1.17 6.29 12.31
N PRO A 111 -0.44 5.17 12.46
CA PRO A 111 0.46 4.92 13.59
C PRO A 111 1.79 5.70 13.46
N ARG A 112 1.70 7.03 13.42
CA ARG A 112 2.85 7.94 13.17
C ARG A 112 4.00 7.70 14.14
N ASP A 113 3.72 7.49 15.42
CA ASP A 113 4.76 7.29 16.43
C ASP A 113 5.59 6.03 16.16
N ILE A 114 4.91 4.95 15.75
CA ILE A 114 5.57 3.69 15.38
C ILE A 114 6.45 3.92 14.15
N LEU A 115 5.91 4.54 13.09
CA LEU A 115 6.66 4.81 11.87
C LEU A 115 7.87 5.71 12.13
N ASN A 116 7.70 6.80 12.87
CA ASN A 116 8.77 7.73 13.21
C ASN A 116 9.88 7.05 14.02
N LYS A 117 9.51 6.21 14.99
CA LYS A 117 10.46 5.38 15.72
C LYS A 117 11.25 4.45 14.79
N ARG A 118 10.57 3.73 13.88
CA ARG A 118 11.24 2.83 12.92
C ARG A 118 12.12 3.57 11.91
N ARG A 119 11.75 4.80 11.51
CA ARG A 119 12.62 5.68 10.69
C ARG A 119 13.89 6.05 11.46
N LYS A 120 13.78 6.49 12.72
CA LYS A 120 14.93 6.80 13.58
C LYS A 120 15.85 5.60 13.80
N GLU A 121 15.29 4.39 13.87
CA GLU A 121 16.05 3.13 13.99
C GLU A 121 16.62 2.62 12.66
N ASN A 122 16.48 3.35 11.54
CA ASN A 122 16.87 2.90 10.20
C ASN A 122 16.27 1.54 9.78
N LYS A 123 15.07 1.24 10.28
CA LYS A 123 14.35 -0.01 9.97
C LYS A 123 13.39 0.11 8.80
N ILE A 124 13.13 1.31 8.28
CA ILE A 124 12.32 1.46 7.07
C ILE A 124 13.22 1.29 5.86
N VAL A 125 12.87 0.35 4.99
CA VAL A 125 13.56 0.11 3.71
C VAL A 125 12.60 0.21 2.55
N ARG A 126 13.13 0.58 1.38
CA ARG A 126 12.38 0.63 0.14
C ARG A 126 12.78 -0.56 -0.73
N LYS A 127 11.82 -1.39 -1.12
CA LYS A 127 12.02 -2.52 -2.03
C LYS A 127 10.81 -2.71 -2.95
N LYS A 128 10.99 -3.43 -4.05
CA LYS A 128 9.86 -3.84 -4.91
C LYS A 128 8.99 -4.84 -4.14
N LEU A 129 7.70 -4.87 -4.48
CA LEU A 129 6.86 -5.98 -4.09
C LEU A 129 7.34 -7.24 -4.86
N GLU A 130 7.42 -8.35 -4.14
CA GLU A 130 7.66 -9.68 -4.70
C GLU A 130 6.36 -10.29 -5.24
#